data_AF-A0A6G2BDF5-F1
#
_entry.id   AF-A0A6G2BDF5-F1
#
_cell.length_a   1.000
_cell.length_b   1.000
_cell.length_c   1.000
_cell.angle_alpha   90.00
_cell.angle_beta   90.00
_cell.angle_gamma   90.00
#
_symmetry.space_group_name_H-M   'P 1'
#
loop_
_entity.id
_entity.type
_entity.pdbx_description
1 polymer ?
#
loop_
_entity_poly.entity_id
_entity_poly.type
_entity_poly.pdbx_seq_one_letter_code
_entity_poly.pdbx_strand_id
1 'polypeptide(L)'
;MPPGHRSHPARRPPDPPRRPARLAVPLRTAPAAPVDTRKGAPTSPPDRTGGAPHGDPTVTDHWSPVLIADIPDFLRRLPDGHQTPCYGHGRLFTSDTPADQNTAAALCADCPIREGCADHATDRGEPEGVWGGLTPDDRAARRAPACGTEAAWRRHAQLGDACTTCSEAHEARLRDNRLTRLAAEHARPEGGSLAGYRLELLLGLPTCARCRAVRRAYYADRPRTPRWYRRGQVREVTTAA
;
A
#
# COMPACT_ATOMS: atom_id res chain seq x y z
N MET A 1 12.74 69.13 -12.63
CA MET A 1 13.46 67.85 -12.72
C MET A 1 13.60 67.26 -11.32
N PRO A 2 12.98 66.12 -10.99
CA PRO A 2 13.20 65.47 -9.69
C PRO A 2 14.48 64.61 -9.72
N PRO A 3 15.17 64.41 -8.57
CA PRO A 3 16.38 63.60 -8.51
C PRO A 3 16.06 62.10 -8.59
N GLY A 4 16.79 61.40 -9.46
CA GLY A 4 16.62 59.97 -9.74
C GLY A 4 16.96 59.08 -8.54
N HIS A 5 16.04 58.18 -8.20
CA HIS A 5 16.19 57.19 -7.15
C HIS A 5 16.97 56.00 -7.72
N ARG A 6 18.14 55.68 -7.15
CA ARG A 6 18.88 54.45 -7.50
C ARG A 6 18.21 53.26 -6.82
N SER A 7 17.66 52.35 -7.61
CA SER A 7 17.17 51.05 -7.14
C SER A 7 18.34 50.19 -6.66
N HIS A 8 18.34 49.82 -5.38
CA HIS A 8 19.24 48.79 -4.85
C HIS A 8 18.73 47.39 -5.23
N PRO A 9 19.60 46.44 -5.62
CA PRO A 9 19.20 45.08 -5.88
C PRO A 9 18.72 44.39 -4.58
N ALA A 10 17.60 43.68 -4.69
CA ALA A 10 17.05 42.90 -3.59
C ALA A 10 18.06 41.84 -3.11
N ARG A 11 18.28 41.75 -1.79
CA ARG A 11 19.13 40.72 -1.20
C ARG A 11 18.49 39.35 -1.43
N ARG A 12 19.29 38.38 -1.89
CA ARG A 12 18.87 36.99 -2.07
C ARG A 12 18.49 36.38 -0.70
N PRO A 13 17.36 35.65 -0.58
CA PRO A 13 17.02 34.96 0.65
C PRO A 13 18.08 33.89 0.99
N PRO A 14 18.31 33.61 2.28
CA PRO A 14 19.27 32.58 2.71
C PRO A 14 18.82 31.19 2.28
N ASP A 15 19.79 30.32 1.98
CA ASP A 15 19.54 28.93 1.61
C ASP A 15 18.85 28.16 2.75
N PRO A 16 17.94 27.22 2.42
CA PRO A 16 17.32 26.36 3.43
C PRO A 16 18.36 25.44 4.10
N PRO A 17 18.15 25.05 5.37
CA PRO A 17 19.08 24.18 6.07
C PRO A 17 19.20 22.83 5.36
N ARG A 18 20.43 22.36 5.16
CA ARG A 18 20.70 21.02 4.60
C ARG A 18 20.10 19.95 5.51
N ARG A 19 19.25 19.08 4.94
CA ARG A 19 18.71 17.91 5.66
C ARG A 19 19.88 17.03 6.13
N PRO A 20 19.89 16.55 7.38
CA PRO A 20 20.91 15.60 7.82
C PRO A 20 20.80 14.32 6.99
N ALA A 21 21.96 13.76 6.62
CA ALA A 21 22.02 12.46 5.95
C ALA A 21 21.31 11.42 6.83
N ARG A 22 20.38 10.66 6.24
CA ARG A 22 19.75 9.53 6.92
C ARG A 22 20.85 8.52 7.25
N LEU A 23 21.07 8.26 8.54
CA LEU A 23 21.87 7.12 8.97
C LEU A 23 21.23 5.85 8.39
N ALA A 24 21.97 5.11 7.58
CA ALA A 24 21.55 3.81 7.10
C ALA A 24 21.43 2.85 8.30
N VAL A 25 20.21 2.39 8.58
CA VAL A 25 19.99 1.31 9.52
C VAL A 25 20.44 0.02 8.82
N PRO A 26 21.38 -0.76 9.37
CA PRO A 26 21.75 -2.03 8.77
C PRO A 26 20.54 -2.97 8.80
N LEU A 27 20.17 -3.50 7.63
CA LEU A 27 19.18 -4.56 7.51
C LEU A 27 19.67 -5.76 8.33
N ARG A 28 18.92 -6.13 9.37
CA ARG A 28 19.10 -7.42 10.03
C ARG A 28 18.76 -8.51 9.02
N THR A 29 19.75 -9.33 8.67
CA THR A 29 19.55 -10.58 7.94
C THR A 29 18.63 -11.48 8.75
N ALA A 30 17.50 -11.87 8.18
CA ALA A 30 16.66 -12.92 8.74
C ALA A 30 17.40 -14.27 8.59
N PRO A 31 17.38 -15.16 9.59
CA PRO A 31 17.92 -16.50 9.43
C PRO A 31 17.07 -17.29 8.43
N ALA A 32 17.73 -18.08 7.59
CA ALA A 32 17.11 -18.97 6.63
C ALA A 32 16.15 -19.95 7.32
N ALA A 33 14.94 -20.08 6.78
CA ALA A 33 13.98 -21.09 7.21
C ALA A 33 14.52 -22.51 6.92
N PRO A 34 14.26 -23.51 7.78
CA PRO A 34 14.70 -24.87 7.54
C PRO A 34 13.98 -25.47 6.33
N VAL A 35 14.75 -26.06 5.41
CA VAL A 35 14.24 -26.88 4.30
C VAL A 35 13.64 -28.16 4.88
N ASP A 36 12.35 -28.37 4.63
CA ASP A 36 11.66 -29.62 4.92
C ASP A 36 12.10 -30.69 3.91
N THR A 37 13.00 -31.56 4.34
CA THR A 37 13.45 -32.74 3.59
C THR A 37 12.58 -33.95 3.93
N ARG A 38 11.29 -33.92 3.60
CA ARG A 38 10.44 -35.12 3.60
C ARG A 38 9.54 -35.25 2.38
N LYS A 39 10.08 -35.99 1.39
CA LYS A 39 9.50 -37.21 0.81
C LYS A 39 8.28 -37.09 -0.12
N GLY A 40 8.52 -37.35 -1.40
CA GLY A 40 7.50 -37.76 -2.37
C GLY A 40 7.93 -37.59 -3.82
N ALA A 41 8.78 -38.49 -4.32
CA ALA A 41 9.10 -38.57 -5.75
C ALA A 41 7.85 -38.97 -6.56
N PRO A 42 7.52 -38.32 -7.69
CA PRO A 42 6.62 -38.91 -8.66
C PRO A 42 7.38 -40.01 -9.41
N THR A 43 6.95 -41.26 -9.21
CA THR A 43 7.41 -42.41 -9.99
C THR A 43 6.96 -42.25 -11.44
N SER A 44 7.92 -42.19 -12.37
CA SER A 44 7.68 -42.35 -13.80
C SER A 44 6.94 -43.66 -14.08
N PRO A 45 5.94 -43.69 -14.98
CA PRO A 45 5.38 -44.96 -15.45
C PRO A 45 6.39 -45.66 -16.38
N PRO A 46 6.40 -47.00 -16.45
CA PRO A 46 7.29 -47.71 -17.34
C PRO A 46 6.88 -47.50 -18.80
N ASP A 47 7.94 -47.47 -19.62
CA ASP A 47 7.96 -47.53 -21.07
C ASP A 47 6.98 -48.60 -21.59
N ARG A 48 5.96 -48.19 -22.35
CA ARG A 48 5.08 -49.12 -23.06
C ARG A 48 5.49 -49.14 -24.52
N THR A 49 6.28 -50.16 -24.84
CA THR A 49 6.48 -50.68 -26.19
C THR A 49 5.15 -51.04 -26.85
N GLY A 50 5.13 -50.92 -28.18
CA GLY A 50 3.94 -50.79 -29.00
C GLY A 50 2.90 -51.90 -28.87
N GLY A 51 1.64 -51.47 -28.95
CA GLY A 51 0.47 -52.30 -29.18
C GLY A 51 -0.64 -51.41 -29.75
N ALA A 52 -1.08 -51.71 -30.97
CA ALA A 52 -2.19 -51.01 -31.64
C ALA A 52 -3.47 -51.06 -30.78
N PRO A 53 -4.30 -50.00 -30.75
CA PRO A 53 -5.52 -50.03 -29.96
C PRO A 53 -6.60 -50.85 -30.68
N HIS A 54 -7.04 -51.95 -30.06
CA HIS A 54 -8.37 -52.49 -30.29
C HIS A 54 -9.37 -51.53 -29.61
N GLY A 55 -9.94 -50.61 -30.39
CA GLY A 55 -11.03 -49.75 -29.93
C GLY A 55 -12.28 -50.59 -29.65
N ASP A 56 -12.84 -50.45 -28.46
CA ASP A 56 -14.18 -50.92 -28.12
C ASP A 56 -15.20 -50.10 -28.94
N PRO A 57 -16.02 -50.72 -29.81
CA PRO A 57 -16.97 -50.01 -30.66
C PRO A 57 -18.14 -49.36 -29.89
N THR A 58 -18.21 -49.55 -28.57
CA THR A 58 -19.25 -48.94 -27.72
C THR A 58 -18.81 -47.71 -26.93
N VAL A 59 -17.50 -47.39 -26.92
CA VAL A 59 -17.02 -46.12 -26.36
C VAL A 59 -17.12 -45.05 -27.44
N THR A 60 -18.30 -44.44 -27.56
CA THR A 60 -18.37 -43.10 -28.14
C THR A 60 -17.49 -42.18 -27.31
N ASP A 61 -16.54 -41.54 -27.99
CA ASP A 61 -15.61 -40.55 -27.46
C ASP A 61 -16.41 -39.40 -26.85
N HIS A 62 -16.71 -39.51 -25.55
CA HIS A 62 -17.55 -38.60 -24.78
C HIS A 62 -16.71 -37.43 -24.29
N TRP A 63 -16.01 -36.76 -25.22
CA TRP A 63 -15.62 -35.38 -24.99
C TRP A 63 -16.94 -34.63 -24.99
N SER A 64 -17.56 -34.57 -23.82
CA SER A 64 -18.71 -33.72 -23.57
C SER A 64 -18.33 -32.36 -24.12
N PRO A 65 -19.04 -31.82 -25.13
CA PRO A 65 -18.71 -30.52 -25.65
C PRO A 65 -18.90 -29.58 -24.47
N VAL A 66 -17.79 -29.12 -23.88
CA VAL A 66 -17.83 -27.90 -23.08
C VAL A 66 -18.52 -26.91 -24.01
N LEU A 67 -19.74 -26.52 -23.64
CA LEU A 67 -20.52 -25.62 -24.48
C LEU A 67 -19.60 -24.43 -24.76
N ILE A 68 -19.31 -24.21 -26.04
CA ILE A 68 -18.54 -23.08 -26.60
C ILE A 68 -19.05 -21.72 -26.07
N ALA A 69 -20.22 -21.71 -25.41
CA ALA A 69 -20.83 -20.63 -24.66
C ALA A 69 -19.89 -19.93 -23.66
N ASP A 70 -19.01 -20.65 -22.97
CA ASP A 70 -18.14 -20.07 -21.91
C ASP A 70 -16.79 -19.54 -22.41
N ILE A 71 -16.56 -19.56 -23.73
CA ILE A 71 -15.37 -18.92 -24.30
C ILE A 71 -15.48 -17.41 -24.10
N PRO A 72 -14.50 -16.77 -23.41
CA PRO A 72 -14.46 -15.32 -23.28
C PRO A 72 -14.55 -14.63 -24.65
N ASP A 73 -15.37 -13.59 -24.74
CA ASP A 73 -15.68 -12.93 -26.01
C ASP A 73 -14.42 -12.41 -26.74
N PHE A 74 -13.39 -11.99 -26.00
CA PHE A 74 -12.13 -11.54 -26.61
C PHE A 74 -11.43 -12.67 -27.39
N LEU A 75 -11.56 -13.94 -27.00
CA LEU A 75 -10.98 -15.06 -27.74
C LEU A 75 -11.73 -15.30 -29.05
N ARG A 76 -13.05 -15.02 -29.10
CA ARG A 76 -13.85 -15.11 -30.33
C ARG A 76 -13.48 -14.06 -31.37
N ARG A 77 -12.78 -13.00 -30.95
CA ARG A 77 -12.30 -11.92 -31.84
C ARG A 77 -10.91 -12.17 -32.42
N LEU A 78 -10.29 -13.31 -32.13
CA LEU A 78 -9.04 -13.69 -32.78
C LEU A 78 -9.34 -13.96 -34.27
N PRO A 79 -8.68 -13.27 -35.23
CA PRO A 79 -8.99 -13.47 -36.64
C PRO A 79 -8.62 -14.88 -37.10
N ASP A 80 -9.32 -15.38 -38.12
CA ASP A 80 -9.07 -16.73 -38.65
C ASP A 80 -7.62 -16.91 -39.09
N GLY A 81 -7.07 -18.09 -38.80
CA GLY A 81 -5.67 -18.42 -39.10
C GLY A 81 -4.63 -17.68 -38.26
N HIS A 82 -5.03 -16.82 -37.30
CA HIS A 82 -4.09 -16.20 -36.36
C HIS A 82 -3.81 -17.10 -35.17
N GLN A 83 -2.53 -17.21 -34.83
CA GLN A 83 -2.06 -17.87 -33.62
C GLN A 83 -1.62 -16.80 -32.62
N THR A 84 -2.01 -16.95 -31.35
CA THR A 84 -1.56 -16.02 -30.31
C THR A 84 -0.05 -16.16 -30.07
N PRO A 85 0.67 -15.07 -29.75
CA PRO A 85 2.11 -15.14 -29.47
C PRO A 85 2.48 -16.09 -28.32
N CYS A 86 1.55 -16.32 -27.38
CA CYS A 86 1.75 -17.23 -26.26
C CYS A 86 1.58 -18.71 -26.60
N TYR A 87 0.97 -19.05 -27.74
CA TYR A 87 0.82 -20.45 -28.15
C TYR A 87 2.20 -21.09 -28.35
N GLY A 88 2.41 -22.25 -27.73
CA GLY A 88 3.70 -22.96 -27.75
C GLY A 88 4.75 -22.43 -26.75
N HIS A 89 4.48 -21.31 -26.08
CA HIS A 89 5.42 -20.64 -25.17
C HIS A 89 4.98 -20.70 -23.69
N GLY A 90 4.14 -21.68 -23.31
CA GLY A 90 3.49 -21.74 -21.98
C GLY A 90 4.45 -21.52 -20.81
N ARG A 91 5.62 -22.18 -20.80
CA ARG A 91 6.63 -22.04 -19.72
C ARG A 91 7.13 -20.61 -19.53
N LEU A 92 7.25 -19.84 -20.61
CA LEU A 92 7.69 -18.44 -20.56
C LEU A 92 6.59 -17.56 -19.98
N PHE A 93 5.35 -17.77 -20.41
CA PHE A 93 4.18 -16.99 -19.96
C PHE A 93 3.72 -17.31 -18.53
N THR A 94 4.10 -18.47 -18.00
CA THR A 94 3.85 -18.87 -16.60
C THR A 94 5.12 -18.79 -15.74
N SER A 95 6.16 -18.07 -16.18
CA SER A 95 7.37 -17.91 -15.38
C SER A 95 7.17 -16.92 -14.23
N ASP A 96 7.80 -17.21 -13.10
CA ASP A 96 7.79 -16.34 -11.91
C ASP A 96 8.96 -15.35 -11.91
N THR A 97 9.86 -15.42 -12.90
CA THR A 97 11.00 -14.51 -12.96
C THR A 97 10.59 -13.19 -13.63
N PRO A 98 10.95 -12.03 -13.06
CA PRO A 98 10.61 -10.74 -13.67
C PRO A 98 11.16 -10.57 -15.10
N ALA A 99 12.34 -11.15 -15.39
CA ALA A 99 12.94 -11.08 -16.71
C ALA A 99 12.12 -11.84 -17.77
N ASP A 100 11.67 -13.06 -17.45
CA ASP A 100 10.82 -13.86 -18.33
C ASP A 100 9.44 -13.23 -18.49
N GLN A 101 8.87 -12.70 -17.40
CA GLN A 101 7.58 -12.01 -17.44
C GLN A 101 7.63 -10.79 -18.36
N ASN A 102 8.68 -9.97 -18.26
CA ASN A 102 8.89 -8.84 -19.16
C ASN A 102 9.07 -9.29 -20.62
N THR A 103 9.79 -10.39 -20.84
CA THR A 103 10.00 -10.97 -22.17
C THR A 103 8.67 -11.47 -22.77
N ALA A 104 7.88 -12.23 -22.00
CA ALA A 104 6.56 -12.69 -22.39
C ALA A 104 5.60 -11.53 -22.66
N ALA A 105 5.65 -10.49 -21.83
CA ALA A 105 4.80 -9.31 -21.97
C ALA A 105 5.08 -8.58 -23.29
N ALA A 106 6.36 -8.44 -23.66
CA ALA A 106 6.77 -7.84 -24.93
C ALA A 106 6.24 -8.63 -26.15
N LEU A 107 6.18 -9.97 -26.08
CA LEU A 107 5.64 -10.79 -27.16
C LEU A 107 4.15 -10.53 -27.43
N CYS A 108 3.40 -9.98 -26.46
CA CYS A 108 2.00 -9.64 -26.67
C CYS A 108 1.78 -8.37 -27.51
N ALA A 109 2.82 -7.60 -27.85
CA ALA A 109 2.70 -6.28 -28.48
C ALA A 109 1.75 -6.27 -29.69
N ASP A 110 1.88 -7.25 -30.58
CA ASP A 110 1.12 -7.34 -31.83
C ASP A 110 -0.06 -8.34 -31.77
N CYS A 111 -0.40 -8.82 -30.57
CA CYS A 111 -1.53 -9.74 -30.42
C CYS A 111 -2.87 -9.01 -30.67
N PRO A 112 -3.71 -9.45 -31.62
CA PRO A 112 -4.94 -8.75 -31.99
C PRO A 112 -5.98 -8.72 -30.85
N ILE A 113 -5.86 -9.63 -29.88
CA ILE A 113 -6.75 -9.76 -28.73
C ILE A 113 -6.10 -9.29 -27.41
N ARG A 114 -4.98 -8.55 -27.50
CA ARG A 114 -4.17 -8.12 -26.35
C ARG A 114 -5.00 -7.40 -25.29
N GLU A 115 -5.77 -6.40 -25.69
CA GLU A 115 -6.57 -5.57 -24.77
C GLU A 115 -7.64 -6.41 -24.07
N GLY A 116 -8.44 -7.18 -24.82
CA GLY A 116 -9.47 -8.03 -24.23
C GLY A 116 -8.91 -9.11 -23.29
N CYS A 117 -7.72 -9.66 -23.60
CA CYS A 117 -7.02 -10.59 -22.71
C CYS A 117 -6.52 -9.90 -21.42
N ALA A 118 -5.95 -8.69 -21.55
CA ALA A 118 -5.48 -7.90 -20.43
C ALA A 118 -6.63 -7.49 -19.48
N ASP A 119 -7.76 -7.07 -20.05
CA ASP A 119 -8.95 -6.68 -19.29
C ASP A 119 -9.55 -7.89 -18.58
N HIS A 120 -9.70 -9.01 -19.29
CA HIS A 120 -10.19 -10.25 -18.69
C HIS A 120 -9.36 -10.70 -17.49
N ALA A 121 -8.03 -10.73 -17.62
CA ALA A 121 -7.13 -11.12 -16.53
C ALA A 121 -7.13 -10.12 -15.37
N THR A 122 -7.31 -8.83 -15.68
CA THR A 122 -7.40 -7.79 -14.66
C THR A 122 -8.70 -7.93 -13.86
N ASP A 123 -9.84 -8.07 -14.54
CA ASP A 123 -11.19 -8.18 -13.95
C ASP A 123 -11.37 -9.45 -13.14
N ARG A 124 -10.82 -10.57 -13.61
CA ARG A 124 -10.86 -11.86 -12.91
C ARG A 124 -9.86 -11.94 -11.76
N GLY A 125 -8.95 -10.98 -11.65
CA GLY A 125 -7.94 -10.97 -10.61
C GLY A 125 -6.92 -12.10 -10.77
N GLU A 126 -6.61 -12.50 -12.00
CA GLU A 126 -5.68 -13.61 -12.25
C GLU A 126 -4.32 -13.33 -11.59
N PRO A 127 -3.86 -14.18 -10.64
CA PRO A 127 -2.74 -13.86 -9.76
C PRO A 127 -1.39 -14.00 -10.47
N GLU A 128 -1.25 -14.99 -11.34
CA GLU A 128 0.05 -15.39 -11.88
C GLU A 128 0.14 -15.29 -13.41
N GLY A 129 1.36 -15.38 -13.91
CA GLY A 129 1.67 -15.38 -15.33
C GLY A 129 1.39 -14.06 -16.05
N VAL A 130 1.68 -14.06 -17.35
CA VAL A 130 1.55 -12.89 -18.22
C VAL A 130 0.32 -13.00 -19.10
N TRP A 131 -0.50 -11.96 -19.09
CA TRP A 131 -1.78 -11.91 -19.78
C TRP A 131 -1.92 -10.62 -20.55
N GLY A 132 -2.17 -10.69 -21.86
CA GLY A 132 -2.39 -9.51 -22.70
C GLY A 132 -1.27 -8.44 -22.60
N GLY A 133 -0.04 -8.87 -22.37
CA GLY A 133 1.11 -7.97 -22.19
C GLY A 133 1.28 -7.39 -20.78
N LEU A 134 0.56 -7.91 -19.79
CA LEU A 134 0.66 -7.47 -18.39
C LEU A 134 1.28 -8.55 -17.52
N THR A 135 2.31 -8.16 -16.77
CA THR A 135 2.83 -8.95 -15.65
C THR A 135 1.84 -8.97 -14.48
N PRO A 136 2.02 -9.86 -13.49
CA PRO A 136 1.25 -9.81 -12.24
C PRO A 136 1.28 -8.43 -11.58
N ASP A 137 2.44 -7.77 -11.57
CA ASP A 137 2.62 -6.44 -11.00
C ASP A 137 1.89 -5.36 -11.79
N ASP A 138 1.91 -5.41 -13.12
CA ASP A 138 1.15 -4.48 -13.97
C ASP A 138 -0.36 -4.60 -13.71
N ARG A 139 -0.87 -5.84 -13.60
CA ARG A 139 -2.28 -6.08 -13.28
C ARG A 139 -2.63 -5.59 -11.88
N ALA A 140 -1.75 -5.82 -10.91
CA ALA A 140 -1.92 -5.30 -9.56
C ALA A 140 -1.93 -3.77 -9.52
N ALA A 141 -1.09 -3.11 -10.34
CA ALA A 141 -1.08 -1.67 -10.51
C ALA A 141 -2.36 -1.15 -11.18
N ARG A 142 -2.87 -1.83 -12.22
CA ARG A 142 -4.16 -1.48 -12.86
C ARG A 142 -5.35 -1.58 -11.92
N ARG A 143 -5.35 -2.56 -11.01
CA ARG A 143 -6.38 -2.71 -9.97
C ARG A 143 -6.17 -1.80 -8.76
N ALA A 144 -5.05 -1.07 -8.69
CA ALA A 144 -4.75 -0.26 -7.54
C ALA A 144 -5.83 0.83 -7.35
N PRO A 145 -6.28 1.09 -6.11
CA PRO A 145 -7.23 2.16 -5.86
C PRO A 145 -6.64 3.50 -6.29
N ALA A 146 -7.49 4.39 -6.79
CA ALA A 146 -7.08 5.74 -7.13
C ALA A 146 -6.47 6.46 -5.91
N CYS A 147 -5.45 7.28 -6.18
CA CYS A 147 -4.82 8.13 -5.17
C CYS A 147 -5.85 9.02 -4.47
N GLY A 148 -5.57 9.35 -3.20
CA GLY A 148 -6.47 10.14 -2.35
C GLY A 148 -7.45 9.30 -1.53
N THR A 149 -7.59 8.01 -1.81
CA THR A 149 -8.35 7.09 -0.96
C THR A 149 -7.52 6.59 0.23
N GLU A 150 -8.19 6.15 1.30
CA GLU A 150 -7.52 5.53 2.47
C GLU A 150 -6.81 4.22 2.07
N ALA A 151 -7.41 3.42 1.18
CA ALA A 151 -6.80 2.21 0.67
C ALA A 151 -5.52 2.49 -0.14
N ALA A 152 -5.53 3.49 -1.02
CA ALA A 152 -4.34 3.93 -1.75
C ALA A 152 -3.25 4.42 -0.80
N TRP A 153 -3.60 5.24 0.19
CA TRP A 153 -2.63 5.71 1.19
C TRP A 153 -1.97 4.56 1.95
N ARG A 154 -2.73 3.56 2.43
CA ARG A 154 -2.17 2.40 3.12
C ARG A 154 -1.19 1.63 2.26
N ARG A 155 -1.54 1.40 1.00
CA ARG A 155 -0.68 0.72 0.03
C ARG A 155 0.64 1.49 -0.14
N HIS A 156 0.59 2.79 -0.42
CA HIS A 156 1.81 3.60 -0.54
C HIS A 156 2.64 3.62 0.75
N ALA A 157 1.99 3.69 1.92
CA ALA A 157 2.68 3.65 3.21
C ALA A 157 3.39 2.31 3.46
N GLN A 158 2.80 1.19 3.05
CA GLN A 158 3.43 -0.13 3.13
C GLN A 158 4.63 -0.28 2.18
N LEU A 159 4.52 0.29 0.98
CA LEU A 159 5.59 0.29 -0.02
C LEU A 159 6.71 1.31 0.29
N GLY A 160 6.46 2.26 1.19
CA GLY A 160 7.41 3.33 1.51
C GLY A 160 7.42 4.49 0.50
N ASP A 161 6.39 4.59 -0.33
CA ASP A 161 6.25 5.62 -1.35
C ASP A 161 5.77 6.95 -0.75
N ALA A 162 6.36 8.06 -1.23
CA ALA A 162 5.94 9.41 -0.86
C ALA A 162 4.94 9.98 -1.88
N CYS A 163 3.68 9.56 -1.80
CA CYS A 163 2.58 10.10 -2.62
C CYS A 163 1.87 11.27 -1.92
N THR A 164 2.10 12.50 -2.38
CA THR A 164 1.54 13.73 -1.79
C THR A 164 0.02 13.72 -1.72
N THR A 165 -0.66 13.33 -2.80
CA THR A 165 -2.13 13.27 -2.86
C THR A 165 -2.70 12.35 -1.78
N CYS A 166 -2.07 11.19 -1.58
CA CYS A 166 -2.51 10.23 -0.57
C CYS A 166 -2.23 10.73 0.85
N SER A 167 -1.07 11.34 1.10
CA SER A 167 -0.76 11.90 2.43
C SER A 167 -1.69 13.06 2.79
N GLU A 168 -1.92 13.99 1.88
CA GLU A 168 -2.81 15.14 2.11
C GLU A 168 -4.24 14.69 2.38
N ALA A 169 -4.76 13.77 1.55
CA ALA A 169 -6.10 13.22 1.76
C ALA A 169 -6.20 12.45 3.09
N HIS A 170 -5.13 11.77 3.51
CA HIS A 170 -5.09 11.10 4.80
C HIS A 170 -5.08 12.06 5.98
N GLU A 171 -4.26 13.11 5.92
CA GLU A 171 -4.21 14.14 6.94
C GLU A 171 -5.54 14.91 7.06
N ALA A 172 -6.18 15.22 5.93
CA ALA A 172 -7.51 15.84 5.90
C ALA A 172 -8.54 14.98 6.64
N ARG A 173 -8.60 13.68 6.34
CA ARG A 173 -9.51 12.74 7.02
C ARG A 173 -9.23 12.64 8.51
N LEU A 174 -7.96 12.57 8.93
CA LEU A 174 -7.59 12.58 10.35
C LEU A 174 -8.02 13.87 11.04
N ARG A 175 -7.90 15.02 10.36
CA ARG A 175 -8.37 16.32 10.85
C ARG A 175 -9.89 16.32 11.02
N ASP A 176 -10.64 15.87 10.03
CA ASP A 176 -12.11 15.79 10.06
C ASP A 176 -12.62 14.85 11.16
N ASN A 177 -11.98 13.68 11.32
CA ASN A 177 -12.28 12.75 12.41
C ASN A 177 -12.06 13.37 13.79
N ARG A 178 -10.96 14.12 13.96
CA ARG A 178 -10.67 14.85 15.21
C ARG A 178 -11.67 15.98 15.46
N LEU A 179 -12.08 16.71 14.42
CA LEU A 179 -13.09 17.77 14.51
C LEU A 179 -14.46 17.19 14.90
N THR A 180 -14.87 16.10 14.27
CA THR A 180 -16.12 15.38 14.59
C THR A 180 -16.11 14.92 16.04
N ARG A 181 -15.01 14.32 16.49
CA ARG A 181 -14.84 13.91 17.90
C ARG A 181 -14.89 15.12 18.84
N LEU A 182 -14.21 16.22 18.50
CA LEU A 182 -14.21 17.44 19.30
C LEU A 182 -15.63 18.01 19.46
N ALA A 183 -16.42 18.03 18.38
CA ALA A 183 -17.81 18.45 18.43
C ALA A 183 -18.63 17.60 19.42
N ALA A 184 -18.46 16.27 19.40
CA ALA A 184 -19.11 15.38 20.36
C ALA A 184 -18.65 15.64 21.82
N GLU A 185 -17.36 15.90 22.05
CA GLU A 185 -16.84 16.27 23.38
C GLU A 185 -17.42 17.60 23.88
N HIS A 186 -17.63 18.57 22.99
CA HIS A 186 -18.25 19.84 23.30
C HIS A 186 -19.76 19.73 23.54
N ALA A 187 -20.43 18.76 22.91
CA ALA A 187 -21.85 18.49 23.09
C ALA A 187 -22.20 17.73 24.38
N ARG A 188 -21.21 17.31 25.17
CA ARG A 188 -21.47 16.62 26.46
C ARG A 188 -22.28 17.52 27.42
N PRO A 189 -23.17 16.94 28.25
CA PRO A 189 -24.02 17.72 29.17
C PRO A 189 -23.23 18.62 30.14
N GLU A 190 -22.10 18.13 30.64
CA GLU A 190 -21.23 18.85 31.57
C GLU A 190 -20.44 20.00 30.91
N GLY A 191 -20.44 20.03 29.57
CA GLY A 191 -19.76 21.03 28.76
C GLY A 191 -18.24 20.87 28.77
N GLY A 192 -17.67 20.43 27.64
CA GLY A 192 -16.23 20.27 27.45
C GLY A 192 -15.63 19.08 28.22
N SER A 193 -14.42 18.67 27.85
CA SER A 193 -13.74 17.52 28.48
C SER A 193 -12.21 17.63 28.39
N LEU A 194 -11.47 16.79 29.12
CA LEU A 194 -10.02 16.66 28.97
C LEU A 194 -9.63 16.18 27.56
N ALA A 195 -10.45 15.29 26.97
CA ALA A 195 -10.26 14.83 25.62
C ALA A 195 -10.49 15.97 24.62
N GLY A 196 -11.54 16.77 24.81
CA GLY A 196 -11.80 18.00 24.06
C GLY A 196 -10.61 18.97 24.13
N TYR A 197 -10.11 19.27 25.34
CA TYR A 197 -8.92 20.11 25.53
C TYR A 197 -7.71 19.61 24.72
N ARG A 198 -7.44 18.29 24.75
CA ARG A 198 -6.33 17.69 24.00
C ARG A 198 -6.55 17.79 22.49
N LEU A 199 -7.78 17.59 22.02
CA LEU A 199 -8.14 17.69 20.60
C LEU A 199 -7.98 19.11 20.08
N GLU A 200 -8.39 20.14 20.84
CA GLU A 200 -8.18 21.55 20.49
C GLU A 200 -6.69 21.84 20.24
N LEU A 201 -5.81 21.36 21.13
CA LEU A 201 -4.36 21.51 20.96
C LEU A 201 -3.83 20.77 19.72
N LEU A 202 -4.25 19.52 19.50
CA LEU A 202 -3.83 18.73 18.33
C LEU A 202 -4.31 19.32 17.01
N LEU A 203 -5.43 20.05 17.01
CA LEU A 203 -6.00 20.71 15.84
C LEU A 203 -5.43 22.12 15.61
N GLY A 204 -4.66 22.66 16.56
CA GLY A 204 -4.17 24.04 16.53
C GLY A 204 -5.26 25.07 16.82
N LEU A 205 -6.35 24.68 17.48
CA LEU A 205 -7.48 25.55 17.80
C LEU A 205 -7.28 26.23 19.16
N PRO A 206 -7.83 27.44 19.37
CA PRO A 206 -7.89 28.03 20.69
C PRO A 206 -8.70 27.12 21.62
N THR A 207 -8.16 26.85 22.81
CA THR A 207 -8.90 26.04 23.79
C THR A 207 -10.15 26.78 24.26
N CYS A 208 -11.27 26.10 24.51
CA CYS A 208 -12.48 26.77 25.02
C CYS A 208 -12.48 26.87 26.55
N ALA A 209 -13.31 27.77 27.10
CA ALA A 209 -13.40 28.00 28.54
C ALA A 209 -13.81 26.74 29.32
N ARG A 210 -14.75 25.96 28.76
CA ARG A 210 -15.28 24.73 29.35
C ARG A 210 -14.21 23.63 29.44
N CYS A 211 -13.54 23.31 28.33
CA CYS A 211 -12.43 22.36 28.31
C CYS A 211 -11.28 22.77 29.25
N ARG A 212 -10.96 24.08 29.34
CA ARG A 212 -9.99 24.58 30.33
C ARG A 212 -10.45 24.42 31.77
N ALA A 213 -11.73 24.66 32.08
CA ALA A 213 -12.28 24.51 33.42
C ALA A 213 -12.19 23.05 33.88
N VAL A 214 -12.60 22.10 33.04
CA VAL A 214 -12.46 20.65 33.32
C VAL A 214 -10.99 20.28 33.56
N ARG A 215 -10.06 20.78 32.74
CA ARG A 215 -8.63 20.54 32.97
C ARG A 215 -8.13 21.09 34.30
N ARG A 216 -8.56 22.31 34.69
CA ARG A 216 -8.17 22.91 35.97
C ARG A 216 -8.67 22.06 37.14
N ALA A 217 -9.94 21.66 37.12
CA ALA A 217 -10.52 20.79 38.14
C ALA A 217 -9.75 19.45 38.24
N TYR A 218 -9.52 18.78 37.11
CA TYR A 218 -8.78 17.51 37.08
C TYR A 218 -7.39 17.55 37.72
N TYR A 219 -6.67 18.67 37.57
CA TYR A 219 -5.35 18.86 38.18
C TYR A 219 -5.38 19.49 39.58
N ALA A 220 -6.49 20.10 40.00
CA ALA A 220 -6.63 20.67 41.35
C ALA A 220 -6.57 19.56 42.41
N ASP A 221 -7.19 18.42 42.11
CA ASP A 221 -7.32 17.29 43.05
C ASP A 221 -6.12 16.34 43.05
N ARG A 222 -5.07 16.64 42.27
CA ARG A 222 -3.89 15.77 42.16
C ARG A 222 -2.72 16.33 42.95
N PRO A 223 -2.09 15.52 43.84
CA PRO A 223 -0.89 15.96 44.54
C PRO A 223 0.19 16.28 43.53
N ARG A 224 0.76 17.48 43.62
CA ARG A 224 1.93 17.84 42.83
C ARG A 224 3.07 16.93 43.26
N THR A 225 3.48 16.02 42.39
CA THR A 225 4.68 15.22 42.65
C THR A 225 5.85 16.18 42.84
N PRO A 226 6.55 16.11 44.00
CA PRO A 226 7.76 16.91 44.19
C PRO A 226 8.71 16.59 43.05
N ARG A 227 9.17 17.62 42.34
CA ARG A 227 10.15 17.41 41.27
C ARG A 227 11.36 16.71 41.89
N TRP A 228 11.82 15.64 41.23
CA TRP A 228 12.87 14.74 41.74
C TRP A 228 14.15 15.47 42.17
N TYR A 229 14.45 16.64 41.59
CA TYR A 229 15.60 17.47 41.96
C TYR A 229 15.42 18.30 43.25
N ARG A 230 14.21 18.41 43.80
CA ARG A 230 13.94 19.21 45.00
C ARG A 230 14.11 18.42 46.31
N ARG A 231 14.51 17.14 46.23
CA ARG A 231 14.75 16.26 47.40
C ARG A 231 16.09 16.52 48.13
N GLY A 232 16.98 17.36 47.58
CA GLY A 232 18.34 17.55 48.13
C GLY A 232 18.64 18.90 48.79
N GLN A 233 17.67 19.80 48.95
CA GLN A 233 17.93 21.19 49.36
C GLN A 233 17.41 21.60 50.75
N VAL A 234 16.95 20.67 51.59
CA VAL A 234 16.71 21.02 53.01
C VAL A 234 18.02 20.82 53.77
N ARG A 235 18.88 21.85 53.75
CA ARG A 235 19.94 21.98 54.76
C ARG A 235 19.31 22.69 55.95
N GLU A 236 19.21 21.98 57.07
CA GLU A 236 18.88 22.59 58.36
C GLU A 236 19.92 23.67 58.67
N VAL A 237 19.48 24.92 58.73
CA VAL A 237 20.30 26.01 59.27
C VAL A 237 20.01 26.04 60.76
N THR A 238 20.78 25.27 61.53
CA THR A 238 20.81 25.40 62.99
C THR A 238 21.46 26.73 63.32
N THR A 239 20.65 27.69 63.78
CA THR A 239 21.14 28.94 64.38
C THR A 239 21.58 28.59 65.80
N ALA A 240 22.89 28.45 66.02
CA ALA A 240 23.45 28.36 67.37
C ALA A 240 23.66 29.79 67.91
N ALA A 241 23.10 30.04 69.08
CA ALA A 241 23.26 31.25 69.89
C ALA A 241 24.50 31.15 70.78
#